data_AF-A0A497T831-F1
#
_entry.id   AF-A0A497T831-F1
#
_cell.length_a   1.000
_cell.length_b   1.000
_cell.length_c   1.000
_cell.angle_alpha   90.00
_cell.angle_beta   90.00
_cell.angle_gamma   90.00
#
_symmetry.space_group_name_H-M   'P 1'
#
loop_
_entity.id
_entity.type
_entity.pdbx_description
1 polymer ?
#
loop_
_entity_poly.entity_id
_entity_poly.type
_entity_poly.pdbx_seq_one_letter_code
_entity_poly.pdbx_strand_id
1 'polypeptide(L)' 'LVLEISNLGKMPVTIYPGMKICKLVIFRLTSPAELPYNKRKNAKYYQQNRVTESKIFEETDF' A
#
# COMPACT_ATOMS: atom_id res chain seq x y z
N LEU A 1 -4.53 -3.26 2.22
CA LEU A 1 -3.62 -2.09 2.15
C LEU A 1 -2.69 -2.17 3.35
N VAL A 2 -1.42 -1.85 3.17
CA VAL A 2 -0.47 -1.60 4.27
C VAL A 2 -0.35 -0.11 4.45
N LEU A 3 -0.28 0.35 5.71
CA LEU A 3 -0.08 1.76 6.05
C LEU A 3 1.33 1.93 6.60
N GLU A 4 2.03 2.94 6.10
CA GLU A 4 3.25 3.44 6.72
C GLU A 4 2.84 4.53 7.72
N ILE A 5 3.25 4.36 8.98
CA ILE A 5 2.85 5.24 10.08
C ILE A 5 4.09 5.75 10.77
N SER A 6 4.24 7.07 10.82
CA SER A 6 5.36 7.75 11.46
C SER A 6 4.84 8.80 12.43
N ASN A 7 5.33 8.79 13.66
CA ASN A 7 5.07 9.84 14.64
C ASN A 7 6.17 10.91 14.55
N LEU A 8 5.83 12.08 14.02
CA LEU A 8 6.74 13.23 13.95
C LEU A 8 6.64 14.14 15.19
N GLY A 9 5.71 13.86 16.10
CA GLY A 9 5.52 14.61 17.34
C GLY A 9 6.47 14.17 18.46
N LYS A 10 6.57 15.00 19.50
CA LYS A 10 7.40 14.71 20.69
C LYS A 10 6.73 13.74 21.66
N MET A 11 5.43 13.52 21.55
CA MET A 11 4.63 12.71 22.47
C MET A 11 4.21 11.40 21.80
N PRO A 12 4.14 10.27 22.54
CA PRO A 12 3.57 9.03 22.04
C PRO A 12 2.12 9.19 21.59
N VAL A 13 1.73 8.47 20.54
CA VAL A 13 0.36 8.45 20.04
C VAL A 13 -0.14 7.02 20.09
N THR A 14 -1.22 6.78 20.85
CA THR A 14 -1.84 5.46 20.94
C THR A 14 -2.72 5.19 19.71
N ILE A 15 -2.58 4.01 19.12
CA ILE A 15 -3.36 3.54 17.97
C ILE A 15 -4.17 2.32 18.40
N TYR A 16 -5.46 2.31 18.10
CA TYR A 16 -6.38 1.25 18.47
C TYR A 16 -6.90 0.50 17.24
N PRO A 17 -7.06 -0.84 17.31
CA PRO A 17 -7.79 -1.58 16.29
C PRO A 17 -9.21 -1.01 16.11
N GLY A 18 -9.63 -0.82 14.86
CA GLY A 18 -10.95 -0.29 14.51
C GLY A 18 -11.07 1.24 14.49
N MET A 19 -10.02 1.99 14.86
CA MET A 19 -10.05 3.45 14.76
C MET A 19 -10.05 3.92 13.29
N LYS A 20 -10.70 5.06 13.03
CA LYS A 20 -10.61 5.73 11.72
C LYS A 20 -9.20 6.34 11.59
N ILE A 21 -8.39 5.80 10.68
CA ILE A 21 -6.98 6.21 10.51
C ILE A 21 -6.71 7.02 9.23
N CYS A 22 -7.45 6.75 8.14
CA CYS A 22 -7.31 7.46 6.87
C CYS A 22 -8.61 7.38 6.04
N LYS A 23 -8.64 8.09 4.91
CA LYS A 23 -9.71 8.03 3.91
C LYS A 23 -9.13 7.62 2.57
N LEU A 24 -9.91 6.93 1.75
CA LEU A 24 -9.58 6.67 0.36
C LEU A 24 -10.23 7.74 -0.51
N VAL A 25 -9.45 8.35 -1.38
CA VAL A 25 -9.93 9.24 -2.43
C VAL A 25 -9.66 8.53 -3.76
N ILE A 26 -10.72 8.30 -4.54
CA ILE A 26 -10.65 7.52 -5.78
C ILE A 26 -10.80 8.49 -6.95
N PHE A 27 -9.90 8.38 -7.93
CA PHE A 27 -9.91 9.19 -9.14
C PHE A 27 -10.23 8.30 -10.34
N ARG A 28 -11.04 8.83 -11.27
CA ARG A 28 -11.40 8.13 -12.49
C ARG A 28 -10.26 8.27 -13.51
N LEU A 29 -9.82 7.14 -14.06
CA LEU A 29 -8.93 7.12 -15.23
C LEU A 29 -9.69 7.55 -16.49
N THR A 30 -9.00 8.16 -17.44
CA THR A 30 -9.58 8.55 -18.74
C THR A 30 -10.05 7.34 -19.56
N SER A 31 -9.39 6.19 -19.40
CA SER A 31 -9.74 4.90 -20.00
C SER A 31 -9.36 3.75 -19.05
N PRO A 32 -9.79 2.50 -19.32
CA PRO A 32 -9.27 1.34 -18.62
C PRO A 32 -7.74 1.26 -18.75
N ALA A 33 -7.06 0.80 -17.69
CA ALA A 33 -5.62 0.53 -17.76
C ALA A 33 -5.37 -0.68 -18.65
N GLU A 34 -4.44 -0.56 -19.60
CA GLU A 34 -4.03 -1.65 -20.50
C GLU A 34 -3.48 -2.85 -19.72
N LEU A 35 -2.58 -2.58 -18.77
CA LEU A 35 -1.99 -3.57 -17.86
C LEU A 35 -2.29 -3.20 -16.39
N PRO A 36 -3.49 -3.56 -15.87
CA PRO A 36 -3.85 -3.33 -14.48
C PRO A 36 -2.94 -4.13 -13.54
N TYR A 37 -2.81 -3.68 -12.29
CA TYR A 37 -1.83 -4.22 -11.34
C TYR A 37 -1.90 -5.75 -11.18
N ASN A 38 -3.11 -6.31 -11.13
CA ASN A 38 -3.35 -7.76 -11.02
C ASN A 38 -2.89 -8.59 -12.22
N LYS A 39 -2.59 -7.97 -13.37
CA LYS A 39 -2.08 -8.62 -14.57
C LYS A 39 -0.59 -8.41 -14.79
N ARG A 40 0.08 -7.58 -13.98
CA ARG A 40 1.53 -7.33 -14.11
C ARG A 40 2.30 -8.54 -13.61
N LYS A 41 3.30 -8.99 -14.38
CA LYS A 41 4.17 -10.13 -14.00
C LYS A 41 4.97 -9.85 -12.73
N ASN A 42 5.35 -8.58 -12.51
CA ASN A 42 6.11 -8.10 -11.35
C ASN A 42 5.21 -7.50 -10.25
N ALA A 43 3.94 -7.91 -10.15
CA ALA A 43 3.02 -7.43 -9.11
C ALA A 43 3.36 -8.01 -7.73
N LYS A 44 4.35 -7.42 -7.05
CA LYS A 44 4.90 -7.89 -5.75
C LYS A 44 3.85 -8.13 -4.65
N TYR A 45 2.74 -7.39 -4.68
CA TYR A 45 1.74 -7.30 -3.61
C TYR A 45 0.30 -7.66 -4.04
N TYR A 46 0.11 -8.34 -5.17
CA TYR A 46 -1.23 -8.81 -5.57
C TYR A 46 -1.80 -9.80 -4.54
N GLN A 47 -3.10 -9.70 -4.22
CA GLN A 47 -3.82 -10.52 -3.22
C GLN A 47 -3.30 -10.45 -1.77
N GLN A 48 -2.60 -9.38 -1.41
CA GLN A 48 -2.13 -9.19 -0.05
C GLN A 48 -3.28 -9.02 0.97
N ASN A 49 -3.25 -9.81 2.05
CA ASN A 49 -4.30 -9.85 3.09
C ASN A 49 -3.82 -9.49 4.51
N ARG A 50 -2.51 -9.25 4.70
CA ARG A 50 -1.88 -8.91 5.98
C ARG A 50 -0.78 -7.87 5.77
N VAL A 51 -0.21 -7.35 6.86
CA VAL A 51 1.03 -6.59 6.80
C VAL A 51 2.13 -7.51 6.27
N THR A 52 2.79 -7.10 5.19
CA THR A 52 3.93 -7.80 4.62
C THR A 52 5.10 -6.83 4.52
N GLU A 53 6.30 -7.35 4.64
CA GLU A 53 7.53 -6.58 4.50
C GLU A 53 7.76 -6.12 3.05
N SER A 54 8.73 -5.22 2.90
CA SER A 54 9.19 -4.79 1.58
C SER A 54 9.75 -5.96 0.76
N LYS A 55 9.43 -5.97 -0.53
CA LYS A 55 9.95 -6.93 -1.53
C LYS A 55 10.88 -6.26 -2.53
N ILE A 56 11.56 -5.19 -2.09
CA ILE A 56 12.49 -4.45 -2.96
C ILE A 56 13.60 -5.35 -3.50
N PHE A 57 14.01 -6.37 -2.76
CA PHE A 57 15.01 -7.36 -3.18
C PHE A 57 14.58 -8.21 -4.40
N GLU A 58 13.28 -8.26 -4.75
CA GLU A 58 12.77 -8.94 -5.95
C GLU A 58 12.90 -8.09 -7.23
N GLU A 59 13.41 -6.86 -7.12
CA GLU A 59 13.61 -5.96 -8.26
C GLU A 59 14.78 -6.45 -9.13
N THR A 60 14.50 -6.71 -10.40
CA THR A 60 15.45 -7.29 -11.36
C THR A 60 16.17 -6.24 -12.21
N ASP A 61 16.10 -4.96 -11.84
CA ASP A 61 16.65 -3.82 -12.59
C ASP A 61 18.12 -3.52 -12.21
N PHE A 62 18.98 -4.53 -12.25
CA PHE A 62 20.46 -4.40 -12.21
C PHE A 62 21.10 -5.17 -13.36
#